data_AF-A0A6J1KRM8-F1
#
_entry.id   AF-A0A6J1KRM8-F1
#
_cell.length_a   1.000
_cell.length_b   1.000
_cell.length_c   1.000
_cell.angle_alpha   90.00
_cell.angle_beta   90.00
_cell.angle_gamma   90.00
#
_symmetry.space_group_name_H-M   'P 1'
#
loop_
_entity.id
_entity.type
_entity.pdbx_description
1 polymer ?
#
loop_
_entity_poly.entity_id
_entity_poly.type
_entity_poly.pdbx_seq_one_letter_code
_entity_poly.pdbx_strand_id
1 'polypeptide(L)'
;MEEADQVEVDYVKALSLSQMEFENEQDLIIERKIKETLNVQTEEDEQLANAMQLSLVMASSKAVSSAFKIICAGCNNEISRRENRFDCNGIVWHVKCLQCHACIQMIKDDQFYMVENRPYHKSCARNKSHLKCYVCNDFIPYIGKEVEYGEHPFWAQKYCPSHEDDGTSKCASCERLKPKGREYILLQDGRSLCVECSSFMILDTNECQPLFREIQEYFTSLDMKLDQKIPLLLVEREALNEAMKGERNGHHHLSETRGLCVSEEQIIPVIHKRKHTGRNSTLNTQPFRLVRSCEVNAILILYGLPRLLTGSILAHEMMHAWLRLQGYPNLKPEIEEGICQVLAHMWLKSKINVGFEAAMIASSSSTQQPLRSNKQLSKIEQKLGECFVRQIELDNSEAYGDGFRVGEQAVSQYGLKETLHHIKHTRTFPF
;
A
#
# COMPACT_ATOMS: atom_id res chain seq x y z
N MET A 1 -7.41 -49.97 22.66
CA MET A 1 -6.42 -49.79 21.57
C MET A 1 -6.73 -48.51 20.81
N GLU A 2 -7.22 -47.47 21.49
CA GLU A 2 -7.59 -46.16 20.91
C GLU A 2 -6.98 -45.01 21.74
N GLU A 3 -6.77 -45.21 23.05
CA GLU A 3 -6.05 -44.23 23.89
C GLU A 3 -4.54 -44.12 23.60
N ALA A 4 -3.91 -45.18 23.06
CA ALA A 4 -2.48 -45.15 22.74
C ALA A 4 -2.18 -44.28 21.50
N ASP A 5 -3.09 -44.31 20.51
CA ASP A 5 -2.93 -43.58 19.25
C ASP A 5 -3.15 -42.07 19.44
N GLN A 6 -4.03 -41.67 20.36
CA GLN A 6 -4.29 -40.25 20.65
C GLN A 6 -3.09 -39.57 21.33
N VAL A 7 -2.41 -40.28 22.23
CA VAL A 7 -1.20 -39.79 22.91
C VAL A 7 -0.04 -39.60 21.93
N GLU A 8 0.06 -40.46 20.91
CA GLU A 8 1.08 -40.34 19.87
C GLU A 8 0.82 -39.14 18.94
N VAL A 9 -0.45 -38.87 18.60
CA VAL A 9 -0.85 -37.68 17.82
C VAL A 9 -0.59 -36.38 18.58
N ASP A 10 -0.89 -36.34 19.89
CA ASP A 10 -0.66 -35.15 20.71
C ASP A 10 0.83 -34.90 20.96
N TYR A 11 1.65 -35.95 21.06
CA TYR A 11 3.10 -35.85 21.14
C TYR A 11 3.72 -35.30 19.84
N VAL A 12 3.26 -35.75 18.68
CA VAL A 12 3.72 -35.23 17.38
C VAL A 12 3.33 -33.76 17.19
N LYS A 13 2.12 -33.35 17.59
CA LYS A 13 1.71 -31.94 17.56
C LYS A 13 2.55 -31.06 18.47
N ALA A 14 2.87 -31.53 19.68
CA ALA A 14 3.73 -30.80 20.61
C ALA A 14 5.15 -30.61 20.05
N LEU A 15 5.70 -31.64 19.40
CA LEU A 15 6.98 -31.57 18.69
C LEU A 15 6.94 -30.55 17.54
N SER A 16 5.91 -30.59 16.70
CA SER A 16 5.75 -29.61 15.60
C SER A 16 5.59 -28.17 16.10
N LEU A 17 4.85 -27.95 17.20
CA LEU A 17 4.73 -26.64 17.83
C LEU A 17 6.07 -26.13 18.37
N SER A 18 6.81 -26.99 19.08
CA SER A 18 8.14 -26.63 19.61
C SER A 18 9.16 -26.32 18.50
N GLN A 19 9.04 -27.00 17.36
CA GLN A 19 9.90 -26.77 16.20
C GLN A 19 9.55 -25.44 15.50
N MET A 20 8.27 -25.12 15.36
CA MET A 20 7.83 -23.80 14.85
C MET A 20 8.21 -22.66 15.79
N GLU A 21 8.15 -22.86 17.12
CA GLU A 21 8.61 -21.86 18.09
C GLU A 21 10.11 -21.60 17.98
N PHE A 22 10.91 -22.64 17.79
CA PHE A 22 12.36 -22.53 17.59
C PHE A 22 12.72 -21.85 16.26
N GLU A 23 12.00 -22.15 15.18
CA GLU A 23 12.17 -21.50 13.87
C GLU A 23 11.81 -20.00 13.93
N ASN A 24 10.68 -19.66 14.57
CA ASN A 24 10.29 -18.26 14.81
C ASN A 24 11.33 -17.48 15.64
N GLU A 25 11.93 -18.11 16.64
CA GLU A 25 12.96 -17.48 17.46
C GLU A 25 14.26 -17.23 16.67
N GLN A 26 14.63 -18.14 15.76
CA GLN A 26 15.75 -17.95 14.84
C GLN A 26 15.51 -16.82 13.83
N ASP A 27 14.30 -16.74 13.26
CA ASP A 27 13.94 -15.68 12.31
C ASP A 27 13.99 -14.30 12.97
N LEU A 28 13.51 -14.18 14.22
CA LEU A 28 13.61 -12.93 15.01
C LEU A 28 15.07 -12.52 15.29
N ILE A 29 15.97 -13.48 15.50
CA ILE A 29 17.41 -13.21 15.70
C ILE A 29 18.05 -12.76 14.39
N ILE A 30 17.70 -13.37 13.27
CA ILE A 30 18.20 -13.01 11.94
C ILE A 30 17.72 -11.61 11.55
N GLU A 31 16.44 -11.29 11.75
CA GLU A 31 15.90 -9.95 11.51
C GLU A 31 16.60 -8.88 12.35
N ARG A 32 16.88 -9.18 13.63
CA ARG A 32 17.61 -8.27 14.51
C ARG A 32 19.03 -8.01 14.02
N LYS A 33 19.75 -9.05 13.59
CA LYS A 33 21.10 -8.93 13.01
C LYS A 33 21.12 -8.19 11.67
N ILE A 34 20.13 -8.42 10.80
CA ILE A 34 19.99 -7.67 9.54
C ILE A 34 19.74 -6.20 9.83
N LYS A 35 18.87 -5.89 10.81
CA LYS A 35 18.58 -4.52 11.22
C LYS A 35 19.80 -3.82 11.80
N GLU A 36 20.59 -4.50 12.64
CA GLU A 36 21.86 -3.98 13.16
C GLU A 36 22.88 -3.73 12.04
N THR A 37 23.02 -4.67 11.09
CA THR A 37 23.96 -4.53 9.97
C THR A 37 23.58 -3.39 9.02
N LEU A 38 22.28 -3.23 8.73
CA LEU A 38 21.75 -2.11 7.95
C LEU A 38 21.98 -0.77 8.66
N ASN A 39 21.85 -0.74 9.99
CA ASN A 39 22.04 0.49 10.77
C ASN A 39 23.52 0.92 10.77
N VAL A 40 24.45 -0.03 10.86
CA VAL A 40 25.90 0.24 10.75
C VAL A 40 26.26 0.73 9.34
N GLN A 41 25.73 0.12 8.28
CA GLN A 41 25.95 0.59 6.91
C GLN A 41 25.39 2.01 6.68
N THR A 42 24.23 2.34 7.26
CA THR A 42 23.70 3.71 7.17
C THR A 42 24.55 4.73 7.91
N GLU A 43 25.14 4.36 9.06
CA GLU A 43 26.04 5.26 9.80
C GLU A 43 27.34 5.53 9.04
N GLU A 44 27.90 4.52 8.35
CA GLU A 44 29.09 4.68 7.51
C GLU A 44 28.82 5.52 6.26
N ASP A 45 27.69 5.29 5.57
CA ASP A 45 27.26 6.08 4.41
C ASP A 45 26.95 7.54 4.78
N GLU A 46 26.38 7.79 5.95
CA GLU A 46 26.10 9.14 6.48
C GLU A 46 27.39 9.87 6.87
N GLN A 47 28.39 9.16 7.41
CA GLN A 47 29.72 9.72 7.66
C GLN A 47 30.45 10.08 6.36
N LEU A 48 30.34 9.24 5.32
CA LEU A 48 30.92 9.50 4.01
C LEU A 48 30.26 10.70 3.32
N ALA A 49 28.92 10.79 3.36
CA ALA A 49 28.17 11.91 2.83
C ALA A 49 28.53 13.23 3.54
N ASN A 50 28.67 13.20 4.88
CA ASN A 50 29.10 14.36 5.66
C ASN A 50 30.54 14.79 5.32
N ALA A 51 31.46 13.85 5.10
CA ALA A 51 32.83 14.16 4.68
C ALA A 51 32.89 14.81 3.27
N MET A 52 32.03 14.37 2.35
CA MET A 52 31.90 14.98 1.03
C MET A 52 31.28 16.38 1.10
N GLN A 53 30.24 16.57 1.92
CA GLN A 53 29.59 17.87 2.15
C GLN A 53 30.58 18.88 2.76
N LEU A 54 31.36 18.47 3.77
CA LEU A 54 32.40 19.31 4.39
C LEU A 54 33.50 19.70 3.40
N SER A 55 33.86 18.80 2.49
CA SER A 55 34.84 19.07 1.42
C SER A 55 34.32 20.09 0.41
N LEU A 56 33.04 20.07 0.06
CA LEU A 56 32.41 21.08 -0.80
C LEU A 56 32.34 22.47 -0.15
N VAL A 57 32.04 22.53 1.16
CA VAL A 57 31.96 23.78 1.92
C VAL A 57 33.35 24.42 2.07
N MET A 58 34.39 23.62 2.32
CA MET A 58 35.78 24.08 2.39
C MET A 58 36.30 24.62 1.04
N ALA A 59 35.85 24.04 -0.08
CA ALA A 59 36.24 24.48 -1.42
C ALA A 59 35.59 25.81 -1.86
N SER A 60 34.45 26.19 -1.27
CA SER A 60 33.73 27.44 -1.59
C SER A 60 34.26 28.69 -0.84
N SER A 61 35.20 28.52 0.09
CA SER A 61 35.61 29.58 1.03
C SER A 61 36.76 30.48 0.55
N LYS A 62 37.19 30.38 -0.72
CA LYS A 62 38.22 31.27 -1.30
C LYS A 62 37.63 32.21 -2.36
N ALA A 63 36.80 33.18 -1.95
CA ALA A 63 36.58 34.38 -2.76
C ALA A 63 35.95 35.56 -1.97
N VAL A 64 36.62 36.72 -2.06
CA VAL A 64 36.13 38.10 -1.99
C VAL A 64 35.86 38.76 -0.63
N SER A 65 36.66 39.81 -0.37
CA SER A 65 36.40 40.86 0.60
C SER A 65 35.19 41.73 0.17
N SER A 66 34.09 41.65 0.92
CA SER A 66 33.01 42.64 0.90
C SER A 66 32.29 42.56 2.24
N ALA A 67 31.75 43.68 2.73
CA ALA A 67 31.16 43.82 4.05
C ALA A 67 30.20 42.66 4.39
N PHE A 68 30.65 41.74 5.25
CA PHE A 68 29.90 40.53 5.60
C PHE A 68 28.55 40.90 6.22
N LYS A 69 27.47 40.58 5.49
CA LYS A 69 26.12 40.54 6.01
C LYS A 69 25.99 39.29 6.87
N ILE A 70 25.54 39.45 8.11
CA ILE A 70 25.31 38.33 9.01
C ILE A 70 23.88 37.84 8.75
N ILE A 71 23.70 36.59 8.36
CA ILE A 71 22.37 36.02 8.09
C ILE A 71 21.98 35.09 9.25
N CYS A 72 20.75 35.24 9.74
CA CYS A 72 20.22 34.38 10.79
C CYS A 72 19.84 33.01 10.23
N ALA A 73 20.45 31.93 10.74
CA ALA A 73 20.15 30.56 10.33
C ALA A 73 18.72 30.08 10.65
N GLY A 74 18.02 30.74 11.59
CA GLY A 74 16.64 30.37 11.94
C GLY A 74 15.55 31.00 11.04
N CYS A 75 15.78 32.19 10.48
CA CYS A 75 14.76 32.91 9.70
C CYS A 75 15.25 33.42 8.34
N ASN A 76 16.51 33.17 8.00
CA ASN A 76 17.20 33.62 6.79
C ASN A 76 17.21 35.14 6.54
N ASN A 77 16.87 35.95 7.55
CA ASN A 77 16.95 37.41 7.46
C ASN A 77 18.32 37.93 7.95
N GLU A 78 18.71 39.10 7.45
CA GLU A 78 19.94 39.79 7.86
C GLU A 78 19.83 40.24 9.33
N ILE A 79 20.83 39.89 10.14
CA ILE A 79 20.99 40.36 11.52
C ILE A 79 21.73 41.69 11.48
N SER A 80 21.11 42.73 12.05
CA SER A 80 21.75 44.04 12.13
C SER A 80 22.98 43.99 13.04
N ARG A 81 24.05 44.72 12.72
CA ARG A 81 25.28 44.76 13.54
C ARG A 81 25.05 45.19 15.01
N ARG A 82 23.95 45.87 15.29
CA ARG A 82 23.56 46.35 16.64
C ARG A 82 22.60 45.41 17.37
N GLU A 83 22.11 44.34 16.73
CA GLU A 83 21.20 43.39 17.36
C GLU A 83 21.96 42.32 18.14
N ASN A 84 21.42 41.96 19.30
CA ASN A 84 21.89 40.81 20.06
C ASN A 84 21.66 39.53 19.25
N ARG A 85 22.70 38.71 19.18
CA ARG A 85 22.73 37.48 18.39
C ARG A 85 23.44 36.37 19.16
N PHE A 86 23.06 35.14 18.89
CA PHE A 86 23.80 33.97 19.31
C PHE A 86 24.71 33.52 18.17
N ASP A 87 25.97 33.27 18.48
CA ASP A 87 26.96 32.71 17.57
C ASP A 87 27.46 31.39 18.16
N CYS A 88 27.38 30.32 17.39
CA CYS A 88 27.94 29.03 17.75
C CYS A 88 28.52 28.37 16.49
N ASN A 89 29.83 28.11 16.52
CA ASN A 89 30.59 27.48 15.42
C ASN A 89 30.41 28.19 14.06
N GLY A 90 30.30 29.52 14.05
CA GLY A 90 30.15 30.32 12.82
C GLY A 90 28.73 30.35 12.25
N ILE A 91 27.76 29.75 12.94
CA ILE A 91 26.34 29.86 12.64
C ILE A 91 25.73 30.86 13.60
N VAL A 92 24.90 31.76 13.07
CA VAL A 92 24.40 32.91 13.80
C VAL A 92 22.88 32.94 13.81
N TRP A 93 22.27 33.22 14.95
CA TRP A 93 20.82 33.33 15.12
C TRP A 93 20.44 34.64 15.81
N HIS A 94 19.28 35.20 15.48
CA HIS A 94 18.61 36.12 16.40
C HIS A 94 18.35 35.40 17.73
N VAL A 95 18.38 36.13 18.85
CA VAL A 95 18.04 35.58 20.18
C VAL A 95 16.69 34.84 20.17
N LYS A 96 15.70 35.37 19.46
CA LYS A 96 14.36 34.74 19.33
C LYS A 96 14.32 33.56 18.37
N CYS A 97 15.30 33.44 17.49
CA CYS A 97 15.42 32.38 16.49
C CYS A 97 16.29 31.20 16.97
N LEU A 98 16.94 31.31 18.13
CA LEU A 98 17.60 30.18 18.79
C LEU A 98 16.53 29.30 19.45
N GLN A 99 15.88 28.48 18.65
CA GLN A 99 14.85 27.56 19.08
C GLN A 99 15.35 26.14 18.95
N CYS A 100 15.03 25.31 19.94
CA CYS A 100 15.35 23.90 19.87
C CYS A 100 14.63 23.31 18.67
N HIS A 101 15.39 22.65 17.81
CA HIS A 101 14.85 22.09 16.59
C HIS A 101 13.84 20.96 16.86
N ALA A 102 13.92 20.27 18.01
CA ALA A 102 13.00 19.20 18.37
C ALA A 102 11.65 19.66 18.95
N CYS A 103 11.64 20.70 19.79
CA CYS A 103 10.41 21.15 20.47
C CYS A 103 9.95 22.55 20.03
N ILE A 104 10.71 23.21 19.15
CA ILE A 104 10.47 24.56 18.63
C ILE A 104 10.43 25.65 19.72
N GLN A 105 10.69 25.29 20.98
CA GLN A 105 10.77 26.24 22.09
C GLN A 105 12.14 26.94 22.09
N MET A 106 12.17 28.20 22.52
CA MET A 106 13.41 28.94 22.68
C MET A 106 14.38 28.21 23.62
N ILE A 107 15.64 28.16 23.23
CA ILE A 107 16.72 27.68 24.09
C ILE A 107 17.14 28.85 24.97
N LYS A 108 16.77 28.77 26.24
CA LYS A 108 17.19 29.72 27.28
C LYS A 108 18.39 29.23 28.08
N ASP A 109 18.76 27.96 27.91
CA ASP A 109 19.86 27.34 28.64
C ASP A 109 21.21 27.82 28.10
N ASP A 110 22.17 28.07 28.99
CA ASP A 110 23.54 28.46 28.63
C ASP A 110 24.29 27.38 27.83
N GLN A 111 23.80 26.13 27.88
CA GLN A 111 24.41 25.00 27.20
C GLN A 111 23.34 24.17 26.48
N PHE A 112 23.54 23.95 25.19
CA PHE A 112 22.66 23.19 24.30
C PHE A 112 23.50 22.28 23.39
N TYR A 113 22.87 21.32 22.72
CA TYR A 113 23.55 20.43 21.77
C TYR A 113 23.35 20.91 20.34
N MET A 114 24.33 20.63 19.50
CA MET A 114 24.29 20.88 18.06
C MET A 114 24.41 19.55 17.33
N VAL A 115 23.38 19.17 16.59
CA VAL A 115 23.38 17.99 15.70
C VAL A 115 23.07 18.47 14.30
N GLU A 116 23.94 18.16 13.33
CA GLU A 116 23.82 18.64 11.93
C GLU A 116 23.52 20.14 11.82
N ASN A 117 24.24 20.98 12.59
CA ASN A 117 24.05 22.43 12.60
C ASN A 117 22.68 22.93 13.12
N ARG A 118 21.92 22.08 13.80
CA ARG A 118 20.63 22.43 14.42
C ARG A 118 20.75 22.41 15.95
N PRO A 119 20.23 23.42 16.66
CA PRO A 119 20.36 23.52 18.10
C PRO A 119 19.27 22.73 18.85
N TYR A 120 19.60 22.10 19.97
CA TYR A 120 18.70 21.26 20.77
C TYR A 120 18.89 21.51 22.27
N HIS A 121 17.81 21.51 23.07
CA HIS A 121 17.96 21.44 24.53
C HIS A 121 18.73 20.17 24.94
N LYS A 122 19.44 20.21 26.07
CA LYS A 122 20.14 19.03 26.62
C LYS A 122 19.22 17.83 26.87
N SER A 123 18.02 18.10 27.36
CA SER A 123 16.99 17.08 27.56
C SER A 123 16.51 16.51 26.22
N CYS A 124 16.30 17.36 25.22
CA CYS A 124 15.90 16.94 23.88
C CYS A 124 16.97 16.10 23.19
N ALA A 125 18.25 16.47 23.28
CA ALA A 125 19.35 15.78 22.61
C ALA A 125 19.70 14.40 23.19
N ARG A 126 19.34 14.12 24.45
CA ARG A 126 19.56 12.81 25.07
C ARG A 126 18.51 11.76 24.66
N ASN A 127 17.37 12.18 24.10
CA ASN A 127 16.39 11.26 23.53
C ASN A 127 16.85 10.82 22.13
N LYS A 128 17.74 9.82 22.07
CA LYS A 128 18.22 9.14 20.85
C LYS A 128 17.12 8.53 19.94
N SER A 129 15.85 8.76 20.22
CA SER A 129 14.69 8.30 19.44
C SER A 129 14.00 9.47 18.73
N HIS A 130 14.76 10.34 18.06
CA HIS A 130 14.17 11.38 17.22
C HIS A 130 13.63 10.72 15.95
N LEU A 131 12.32 10.44 15.93
CA LEU A 131 11.65 9.88 14.77
C LEU A 131 11.73 10.88 13.61
N LYS A 132 12.28 10.45 12.47
CA LYS A 132 12.24 11.22 11.22
C LYS A 132 10.89 10.97 10.55
N CYS A 133 10.25 12.04 10.12
CA CYS A 133 9.02 11.98 9.35
C CYS A 133 9.31 11.44 7.95
N TYR A 134 8.59 10.39 7.55
CA TYR A 134 8.68 9.80 6.21
C TYR A 134 8.41 10.83 5.10
N VAL A 135 7.53 11.80 5.35
CA VAL A 135 7.08 12.76 4.34
C VAL A 135 8.03 13.94 4.20
N CYS A 136 8.22 14.75 5.24
CA CYS A 136 9.07 15.96 5.14
C CYS A 136 10.57 15.67 5.28
N ASN A 137 10.94 14.48 5.77
CA ASN A 137 12.30 14.09 6.15
C ASN A 137 12.92 14.95 7.28
N ASP A 138 12.08 15.72 7.98
CA ASP A 138 12.44 16.44 9.20
C ASP A 138 12.07 15.59 10.44
N PHE A 139 12.57 15.96 11.61
CA PHE A 139 12.19 15.30 12.86
C PHE A 139 10.74 15.59 13.23
N ILE A 140 10.02 14.57 13.70
CA ILE A 140 8.65 14.73 14.19
C ILE A 140 8.70 15.54 15.50
N PRO A 141 7.97 16.66 15.59
CA PRO A 141 8.05 17.55 16.76
C PRO A 141 7.45 16.88 18.00
N TYR A 142 8.02 17.22 19.17
CA TYR A 142 7.42 16.84 20.46
C TYR A 142 6.27 17.79 20.79
N ILE A 143 5.11 17.24 21.15
CA ILE A 143 3.99 18.00 21.71
C ILE A 143 4.04 17.80 23.22
N GLY A 144 4.57 18.79 23.94
CA GLY A 144 4.78 18.67 25.39
C GLY A 144 5.89 17.68 25.76
N LYS A 145 5.52 16.52 26.32
CA LYS A 145 6.47 15.46 26.75
C LYS A 145 6.44 14.21 25.86
N GLU A 146 5.50 14.11 24.92
CA GLU A 146 5.29 12.94 24.07
C GLU A 146 5.46 13.29 22.58
N VAL A 147 5.76 12.27 21.76
CA VAL A 147 5.80 12.41 20.30
C VAL A 147 4.51 11.84 19.74
N GLU A 148 3.65 12.71 19.23
CA GLU A 148 2.50 12.30 18.43
C GLU A 148 2.93 12.17 16.96
N TYR A 149 2.63 11.03 16.35
CA TYR A 149 2.91 10.76 14.95
C TYR A 149 1.79 9.94 14.33
N GLY A 150 1.55 10.17 13.03
CA GLY A 150 0.78 9.23 12.22
C GLY A 150 1.66 8.07 11.79
N GLU A 151 1.10 6.87 11.69
CA GLU A 151 1.81 5.70 11.19
C GLU A 151 0.94 4.97 10.17
N HIS A 152 1.52 4.70 8.99
CA HIS A 152 0.79 3.95 7.98
C HIS A 152 0.58 2.49 8.45
N PRO A 153 -0.66 1.96 8.47
CA PRO A 153 -0.99 0.66 9.08
C PRO A 153 -0.16 -0.54 8.56
N PHE A 154 0.12 -0.58 7.26
CA PHE A 154 0.96 -1.62 6.66
C PHE A 154 2.46 -1.26 6.58
N TRP A 155 2.81 -0.09 6.04
CA TRP A 155 4.22 0.24 5.78
C TRP A 155 5.01 0.69 7.01
N ALA A 156 4.35 0.89 8.16
CA ALA A 156 4.94 1.36 9.41
C ALA A 156 5.75 2.68 9.27
N GLN A 157 5.41 3.48 8.26
CA GLN A 157 6.04 4.76 7.98
C GLN A 157 5.45 5.79 8.95
N LYS A 158 6.31 6.35 9.81
CA LYS A 158 5.93 7.38 10.77
C LYS A 158 6.04 8.75 10.13
N TYR A 159 5.05 9.61 10.32
CA TYR A 159 4.99 10.94 9.73
C TYR A 159 4.37 11.97 10.68
N CYS A 160 4.64 13.25 10.42
CA CYS A 160 4.04 14.36 11.16
C CYS A 160 2.51 14.33 11.00
N PRO A 161 1.72 14.45 12.09
CA PRO A 161 0.26 14.45 12.02
C PRO A 161 -0.33 15.51 11.07
N SER A 162 0.38 16.64 10.87
CA SER A 162 -0.03 17.69 9.94
C SER A 162 -0.19 17.22 8.48
N HIS A 163 0.46 16.13 8.09
CA HIS A 163 0.36 15.58 6.73
C HIS A 163 -0.96 14.86 6.45
N GLU A 164 -1.84 14.70 7.44
CA GLU A 164 -3.21 14.25 7.19
C GLU A 164 -4.04 15.32 6.47
N ASP A 165 -3.80 16.60 6.78
CA ASP A 165 -4.69 17.70 6.39
C ASP A 165 -4.00 18.80 5.55
N ASP A 166 -2.69 18.76 5.37
CA ASP A 166 -1.92 19.79 4.65
C ASP A 166 -1.95 19.67 3.11
N GLY A 167 -2.73 18.72 2.58
CA GLY A 167 -2.82 18.44 1.15
C GLY A 167 -1.71 17.53 0.62
N THR A 168 -0.91 16.90 1.49
CA THR A 168 0.04 15.86 1.09
C THR A 168 -0.69 14.73 0.36
N SER A 169 -0.33 14.51 -0.91
CA SER A 169 -0.99 13.50 -1.74
C SER A 169 -0.70 12.09 -1.23
N LYS A 170 -1.72 11.22 -1.21
CA LYS A 170 -1.60 9.78 -0.91
C LYS A 170 -1.66 8.98 -2.20
N CYS A 171 -0.87 7.89 -2.27
CA CYS A 171 -0.94 6.95 -3.37
C CYS A 171 -2.34 6.32 -3.43
N ALA A 172 -3.04 6.41 -4.56
CA ALA A 172 -4.39 5.90 -4.72
C ALA A 172 -4.51 4.36 -4.57
N SER A 173 -3.40 3.62 -4.64
CA SER A 173 -3.39 2.17 -4.50
C SER A 173 -2.91 1.70 -3.12
N CYS A 174 -1.71 2.12 -2.70
CA CYS A 174 -1.10 1.62 -1.45
C CYS A 174 -1.12 2.63 -0.30
N GLU A 175 -1.83 3.75 -0.46
CA GLU A 175 -2.14 4.77 0.55
C GLU A 175 -0.93 5.48 1.18
N ARG A 176 0.30 5.14 0.78
CA ARG A 176 1.51 5.86 1.18
C ARG A 176 1.41 7.34 0.85
N LEU A 177 1.69 8.18 1.85
CA LEU A 177 1.87 9.62 1.68
C LEU A 177 3.07 9.90 0.77
N LYS A 178 2.95 10.91 -0.08
CA LYS A 178 4.02 11.33 -0.98
C LYS A 178 5.13 12.03 -0.21
N PRO A 179 6.36 11.48 -0.14
CA PRO A 179 7.44 12.15 0.53
C PRO A 179 8.01 13.30 -0.31
N LYS A 180 8.55 14.30 0.37
CA LYS A 180 9.18 15.48 -0.19
C LYS A 180 10.37 15.06 -1.06
N GLY A 181 10.45 15.63 -2.26
CA GLY A 181 11.52 15.32 -3.21
C GLY A 181 11.34 14.00 -3.98
N ARG A 182 10.27 13.23 -3.75
CA ARG A 182 9.90 12.12 -4.64
C ARG A 182 8.76 12.50 -5.57
N GLU A 183 8.83 12.02 -6.80
CA GLU A 183 7.75 12.18 -7.77
C GLU A 183 6.73 11.05 -7.66
N TYR A 184 5.45 11.42 -7.67
CA TYR A 184 4.33 10.51 -7.87
C TYR A 184 3.76 10.80 -9.25
N ILE A 185 3.21 9.78 -9.90
CA ILE A 185 2.56 9.92 -11.21
C ILE A 185 1.12 10.37 -10.98
N LEU A 186 0.75 11.52 -11.55
CA LEU A 186 -0.61 12.02 -11.55
C LEU A 186 -1.36 11.48 -12.78
N LEU A 187 -2.50 10.82 -12.57
CA LEU A 187 -3.41 10.37 -13.60
C LEU A 187 -4.39 11.49 -14.02
N GLN A 188 -5.08 11.32 -15.15
CA GLN A 188 -5.98 12.36 -15.69
C GLN A 188 -7.19 12.60 -14.80
N ASP A 189 -7.60 11.58 -14.07
CA ASP A 189 -8.68 11.64 -13.08
C ASP A 189 -8.22 12.19 -11.72
N GLY A 190 -6.98 12.68 -11.60
CA GLY A 190 -6.45 13.29 -10.39
C GLY A 190 -5.89 12.30 -9.35
N ARG A 191 -5.97 10.98 -9.57
CA ARG A 191 -5.26 10.01 -8.70
C ARG A 191 -3.76 10.19 -8.81
N SER A 192 -3.06 10.03 -7.71
CA SER A 192 -1.60 9.96 -7.70
C SER A 192 -1.12 8.56 -7.37
N LEU A 193 -0.04 8.10 -8.00
CA LEU A 193 0.57 6.80 -7.74
C LEU A 193 2.03 6.97 -7.38
N CYS A 194 2.46 6.27 -6.32
CA CYS A 194 3.88 6.09 -6.04
C CYS A 194 4.58 5.30 -7.16
N VAL A 195 5.91 5.41 -7.23
CA VAL A 195 6.74 4.76 -8.25
C VAL A 195 6.51 3.24 -8.27
N GLU A 196 6.46 2.61 -7.10
CA GLU A 196 6.29 1.17 -6.98
C GLU A 196 4.94 0.70 -7.50
N CYS A 197 3.83 1.38 -7.15
CA CYS A 197 2.50 1.03 -7.70
C CYS A 197 2.43 1.28 -9.20
N SER A 198 2.97 2.41 -9.68
CA SER A 198 2.93 2.74 -11.09
C SER A 198 3.72 1.78 -11.99
N SER A 199 4.74 1.11 -11.43
CA SER A 199 5.56 0.12 -12.15
C SER A 199 4.79 -1.12 -12.59
N PHE A 200 3.64 -1.39 -11.95
CA PHE A 200 2.78 -2.56 -12.25
C PHE A 200 1.40 -2.16 -12.78
N MET A 201 1.23 -0.90 -13.18
CA MET A 201 -0.04 -0.34 -13.60
C MET A 201 -0.56 -0.97 -14.90
N ILE A 202 -1.85 -1.27 -14.95
CA ILE A 202 -2.57 -1.68 -16.17
C ILE A 202 -3.34 -0.48 -16.71
N LEU A 203 -3.14 -0.15 -17.98
CA LEU A 203 -3.65 1.08 -18.58
C LEU A 203 -4.84 0.89 -19.52
N ASP A 204 -4.96 -0.27 -20.14
CA ASP A 204 -6.05 -0.54 -21.07
C ASP A 204 -6.54 -1.99 -21.04
N THR A 205 -7.66 -2.21 -21.72
CA THR A 205 -8.36 -3.49 -21.74
C THR A 205 -7.48 -4.62 -22.29
N ASN A 206 -6.59 -4.34 -23.25
CA ASN A 206 -5.73 -5.36 -23.85
C ASN A 206 -4.65 -5.81 -22.87
N GLU A 207 -4.03 -4.87 -22.15
CA GLU A 207 -3.07 -5.16 -21.08
C GLU A 207 -3.69 -5.97 -19.94
N CYS A 208 -5.00 -5.81 -19.69
CA CYS A 208 -5.70 -6.55 -18.64
C CYS A 208 -6.12 -7.98 -19.05
N GLN A 209 -6.19 -8.31 -20.36
CA GLN A 209 -6.66 -9.62 -20.81
C GLN A 209 -5.88 -10.83 -20.26
N PRO A 210 -4.54 -10.81 -20.14
CA PRO A 210 -3.80 -11.92 -19.52
C PRO A 210 -4.20 -12.15 -18.06
N LEU A 211 -4.39 -11.07 -17.29
CA LEU A 211 -4.83 -11.14 -15.91
C LEU A 211 -6.27 -11.67 -15.80
N PHE A 212 -7.14 -11.29 -16.73
CA PHE A 212 -8.51 -11.82 -16.76
C PHE A 212 -8.54 -13.33 -16.97
N ARG A 213 -7.74 -13.85 -17.92
CA ARG A 213 -7.61 -15.29 -18.14
C ARG A 213 -7.07 -16.01 -16.91
N GLU A 214 -6.08 -15.44 -16.24
CA GLU A 214 -5.52 -15.97 -15.00
C GLU A 214 -6.60 -16.11 -13.89
N ILE A 215 -7.53 -15.16 -13.79
CA ILE A 215 -8.64 -15.23 -12.82
C ILE A 215 -9.71 -16.22 -13.29
N GLN A 216 -10.02 -16.29 -14.59
CA GLN A 216 -10.93 -17.33 -15.12
C GLN A 216 -10.40 -18.75 -14.85
N GLU A 217 -9.10 -18.96 -15.00
CA GLU A 217 -8.43 -20.21 -14.65
C GLU A 217 -8.50 -20.48 -13.15
N TYR A 218 -8.33 -19.46 -12.31
CA TYR A 218 -8.49 -19.57 -10.86
C TYR A 218 -9.92 -19.99 -10.47
N PHE A 219 -10.95 -19.34 -11.01
CA PHE A 219 -12.34 -19.73 -10.79
C PHE A 219 -12.63 -21.16 -11.29
N THR A 220 -12.04 -21.56 -12.42
CA THR A 220 -12.13 -22.94 -12.91
C THR A 220 -11.50 -23.94 -11.93
N SER A 221 -10.37 -23.58 -11.30
CA SER A 221 -9.72 -24.42 -10.29
C SER A 221 -10.54 -24.60 -9.00
N LEU A 222 -11.48 -23.68 -8.74
CA LEU A 222 -12.42 -23.74 -7.63
C LEU A 222 -13.73 -24.46 -7.99
N ASP A 223 -13.83 -25.06 -9.19
CA ASP A 223 -15.08 -25.64 -9.73
C ASP A 223 -16.20 -24.58 -9.91
N MET A 224 -15.80 -23.32 -10.13
CA MET A 224 -16.67 -22.15 -10.26
C MET A 224 -16.56 -21.52 -11.65
N LYS A 225 -16.54 -22.35 -12.70
CA LYS A 225 -16.40 -21.88 -14.07
C LYS A 225 -17.59 -21.00 -14.49
N LEU A 226 -17.30 -19.86 -15.13
CA LEU A 226 -18.30 -19.02 -15.78
C LEU A 226 -18.47 -19.47 -17.24
N ASP A 227 -19.64 -20.02 -17.58
CA ASP A 227 -19.92 -20.49 -18.94
C ASP A 227 -20.25 -19.35 -19.92
N GLN A 228 -20.63 -18.19 -19.38
CA GLN A 228 -20.89 -17.00 -20.18
C GLN A 228 -19.60 -16.25 -20.50
N LYS A 229 -19.46 -15.80 -21.76
CA LYS A 229 -18.41 -14.84 -22.14
C LYS A 229 -18.81 -13.44 -21.67
N ILE A 230 -18.13 -12.96 -20.63
CA ILE A 230 -18.33 -11.61 -20.08
C ILE A 230 -17.22 -10.68 -20.61
N PRO A 231 -17.56 -9.58 -21.30
CA PRO A 231 -16.60 -8.54 -21.66
C PRO A 231 -15.97 -7.89 -20.43
N LEU A 232 -14.64 -7.75 -20.45
CA LEU A 232 -13.87 -6.94 -19.49
C LEU A 232 -13.52 -5.60 -20.13
N LEU A 233 -13.80 -4.49 -19.46
CA LEU A 233 -13.56 -3.14 -19.97
C LEU A 233 -12.85 -2.27 -18.93
N LEU A 234 -11.69 -1.70 -19.30
CA LEU A 234 -11.05 -0.69 -18.48
C LEU A 234 -11.61 0.70 -18.80
N VAL A 235 -11.97 1.44 -17.75
CA VAL A 235 -12.71 2.71 -17.86
C VAL A 235 -12.13 3.79 -16.95
N GLU A 236 -12.47 5.03 -17.24
CA GLU A 236 -12.19 6.19 -16.38
C GLU A 236 -13.17 6.25 -15.20
N ARG A 237 -12.84 7.05 -14.17
CA ARG A 237 -13.68 7.17 -12.96
C ARG A 237 -15.07 7.68 -13.30
N GLU A 238 -15.17 8.66 -14.20
CA GLU A 238 -16.43 9.25 -14.61
C GLU A 238 -17.34 8.20 -15.26
N ALA A 239 -16.79 7.39 -16.16
CA ALA A 239 -17.53 6.30 -16.80
C ALA A 239 -18.00 5.24 -15.80
N LEU A 240 -17.15 4.89 -14.82
CA LEU A 240 -17.51 3.92 -13.77
C LEU A 240 -18.62 4.46 -12.85
N ASN A 241 -18.53 5.74 -12.47
CA ASN A 241 -19.53 6.41 -11.63
C ASN A 241 -20.89 6.54 -12.35
N GLU A 242 -20.90 6.88 -13.64
CA GLU A 242 -22.13 6.94 -14.43
C GLU A 242 -22.73 5.54 -14.63
N ALA A 243 -21.89 4.52 -14.87
CA ALA A 243 -22.36 3.15 -14.99
C ALA A 243 -23.05 2.65 -13.72
N MET A 244 -22.46 2.98 -12.56
CA MET A 244 -23.01 2.64 -11.25
C MET A 244 -24.39 3.29 -11.01
N LYS A 245 -24.61 4.53 -11.46
CA LYS A 245 -25.94 5.20 -11.36
C LYS A 245 -27.00 4.52 -12.21
N GLY A 246 -26.59 3.87 -13.30
CA GLY A 246 -27.49 3.14 -14.20
C GLY A 246 -27.88 1.74 -13.69
N GLU A 247 -27.20 1.22 -12.68
CA GLU A 247 -27.45 -0.13 -12.15
C GLU A 247 -28.50 -0.12 -11.05
N ARG A 248 -29.52 -0.98 -11.18
CA ARG A 248 -30.62 -1.11 -10.20
C ARG A 248 -30.21 -1.84 -8.91
N ASN A 249 -29.15 -2.65 -8.99
CA ASN A 249 -28.61 -3.46 -7.89
C ASN A 249 -27.22 -2.99 -7.45
N GLY A 250 -26.80 -1.77 -7.79
CA GLY A 250 -25.51 -1.23 -7.37
C GLY A 250 -25.55 -0.84 -5.89
N HIS A 251 -24.70 -1.44 -5.06
CA HIS A 251 -24.55 -1.05 -3.66
C HIS A 251 -23.66 0.21 -3.56
N HIS A 252 -24.24 1.35 -3.17
CA HIS A 252 -23.58 2.67 -3.17
C HIS A 252 -22.82 2.99 -1.87
N HIS A 253 -21.83 2.18 -1.46
CA HIS A 253 -21.25 2.32 -0.10
C HIS A 253 -19.72 2.45 0.02
N LEU A 254 -18.97 2.63 -1.09
CA LEU A 254 -17.55 3.01 -1.03
C LEU A 254 -17.35 4.50 -1.36
N SER A 255 -16.32 5.11 -0.76
CA SER A 255 -15.87 6.46 -1.10
C SER A 255 -15.28 6.56 -2.52
N GLU A 256 -14.87 5.43 -3.11
CA GLU A 256 -14.46 5.32 -4.51
C GLU A 256 -14.72 3.90 -5.05
N THR A 257 -15.67 3.76 -5.99
CA THR A 257 -15.89 2.52 -6.74
C THR A 257 -14.73 2.27 -7.69
N ARG A 258 -14.15 1.06 -7.69
CA ARG A 258 -12.97 0.70 -8.50
C ARG A 258 -13.20 -0.45 -9.48
N GLY A 259 -14.30 -1.17 -9.32
CA GLY A 259 -14.82 -2.19 -10.24
C GLY A 259 -16.35 -2.14 -10.25
N LEU A 260 -16.96 -2.69 -11.30
CA LEU A 260 -18.41 -2.84 -11.37
C LEU A 260 -18.82 -3.99 -12.30
N CYS A 261 -19.59 -4.94 -11.75
CA CYS A 261 -20.30 -5.96 -12.51
C CYS A 261 -21.66 -5.41 -13.00
N VAL A 262 -21.75 -5.13 -14.31
CA VAL A 262 -22.89 -4.45 -14.96
C VAL A 262 -23.86 -5.46 -15.57
N SER A 263 -25.16 -5.26 -15.35
CA SER A 263 -26.23 -6.13 -15.85
C SER A 263 -27.24 -5.41 -16.76
N GLU A 264 -27.32 -4.08 -16.73
CA GLU A 264 -28.25 -3.31 -17.57
C GLU A 264 -27.63 -2.89 -18.93
N GLU A 265 -28.49 -2.53 -19.90
CA GLU A 265 -28.05 -1.98 -21.19
C GLU A 265 -27.58 -0.53 -21.01
N GLN A 266 -26.33 -0.26 -21.38
CA GLN A 266 -25.69 1.04 -21.22
C GLN A 266 -24.64 1.28 -22.32
N ILE A 267 -24.25 2.54 -22.54
CA ILE A 267 -23.11 2.89 -23.40
C ILE A 267 -21.97 3.37 -22.51
N ILE A 268 -20.86 2.63 -22.51
CA ILE A 268 -19.73 2.88 -21.62
C ILE A 268 -18.54 3.43 -22.43
N PRO A 269 -17.95 4.57 -22.05
CA PRO A 269 -16.67 5.02 -22.59
C PRO A 269 -15.53 4.09 -22.12
N VAL A 270 -14.89 3.37 -23.05
CA VAL A 270 -13.85 2.36 -22.76
C VAL A 270 -12.49 2.81 -23.27
N ILE A 271 -11.43 2.55 -22.50
CA ILE A 271 -10.06 2.83 -22.90
C ILE A 271 -9.56 1.76 -23.88
N HIS A 272 -9.32 2.17 -25.13
CA HIS A 272 -9.00 1.24 -26.22
C HIS A 272 -7.49 1.10 -26.48
N LYS A 273 -6.70 2.16 -26.22
CA LYS A 273 -5.23 2.12 -26.37
C LYS A 273 -4.55 3.35 -25.76
N ARG A 274 -3.48 3.16 -24.98
CA ARG A 274 -2.52 4.24 -24.66
C ARG A 274 -1.27 4.11 -25.54
N LYS A 275 -0.84 5.19 -26.19
CA LYS A 275 0.54 5.28 -26.69
C LYS A 275 1.41 5.69 -25.50
N HIS A 276 2.49 4.94 -25.22
CA HIS A 276 3.46 5.18 -24.13
C HIS A 276 4.24 6.52 -24.23
N THR A 277 3.80 7.46 -25.06
CA THR A 277 4.54 8.68 -25.40
C THR A 277 4.06 9.87 -24.57
N GLY A 278 4.81 10.16 -23.50
CA GLY A 278 4.86 11.48 -22.83
C GLY A 278 3.79 11.78 -21.78
N ARG A 279 4.15 12.68 -20.85
CA ARG A 279 3.33 13.20 -19.72
C ARG A 279 1.96 13.80 -20.13
N ASN A 280 1.71 14.03 -21.41
CA ASN A 280 0.50 14.66 -21.96
C ASN A 280 -0.21 13.83 -23.06
N SER A 281 -0.30 12.51 -22.91
CA SER A 281 -1.08 11.67 -23.82
C SER A 281 -2.56 11.71 -23.47
N THR A 282 -3.41 12.31 -24.33
CA THR A 282 -4.88 12.29 -24.20
C THR A 282 -5.39 10.85 -24.17
N LEU A 283 -6.24 10.49 -23.20
CA LEU A 283 -6.90 9.19 -23.17
C LEU A 283 -7.81 9.06 -24.39
N ASN A 284 -7.66 7.97 -25.13
CA ASN A 284 -8.52 7.66 -26.27
C ASN A 284 -9.60 6.70 -25.80
N THR A 285 -10.78 7.24 -25.53
CA THR A 285 -11.96 6.48 -25.16
C THR A 285 -12.83 6.22 -26.39
N GLN A 286 -13.43 5.04 -26.46
CA GLN A 286 -14.41 4.69 -27.48
C GLN A 286 -15.70 4.21 -26.81
N PRO A 287 -16.88 4.63 -27.31
CA PRO A 287 -18.14 4.16 -26.77
C PRO A 287 -18.30 2.66 -27.04
N PHE A 288 -18.59 1.89 -26.00
CA PHE A 288 -18.92 0.47 -26.08
C PHE A 288 -20.38 0.29 -25.67
N ARG A 289 -21.20 -0.23 -26.59
CA ARG A 289 -22.63 -0.46 -26.32
C ARG A 289 -22.84 -1.84 -25.71
N LEU A 290 -23.26 -1.86 -24.45
CA LEU A 290 -23.72 -3.06 -23.76
C LEU A 290 -25.16 -3.32 -24.16
N VAL A 291 -25.40 -4.39 -24.91
CA VAL A 291 -26.76 -4.85 -25.23
C VAL A 291 -27.13 -5.93 -24.23
N ARG A 292 -28.29 -5.79 -23.57
CA ARG A 292 -28.77 -6.77 -22.60
C ARG A 292 -29.02 -8.10 -23.31
N SER A 293 -28.13 -9.05 -23.06
CA SER A 293 -28.17 -10.38 -23.68
C SER A 293 -28.22 -11.51 -22.65
N CYS A 294 -28.01 -11.19 -21.37
CA CYS A 294 -27.83 -12.13 -20.29
C CYS A 294 -27.90 -11.44 -18.92
N GLU A 295 -27.68 -12.18 -17.84
CA GLU A 295 -27.75 -11.67 -16.46
C GLU A 295 -26.56 -10.78 -16.09
N VAL A 296 -25.43 -10.88 -16.81
CA VAL A 296 -24.22 -10.07 -16.60
C VAL A 296 -23.68 -9.59 -17.95
N ASN A 297 -23.72 -8.29 -18.23
CA ASN A 297 -23.34 -7.75 -19.53
C ASN A 297 -21.85 -7.41 -19.66
N ALA A 298 -21.18 -6.98 -18.59
CA ALA A 298 -19.75 -6.68 -18.58
C ALA A 298 -19.19 -6.54 -17.16
N ILE A 299 -17.87 -6.65 -17.04
CA ILE A 299 -17.11 -6.22 -15.86
C ILE A 299 -16.32 -4.98 -16.24
N LEU A 300 -16.53 -3.89 -15.50
CA LEU A 300 -15.79 -2.64 -15.63
C LEU A 300 -14.72 -2.58 -14.54
N ILE A 301 -13.52 -2.13 -14.88
CA ILE A 301 -12.44 -1.91 -13.91
C ILE A 301 -11.84 -0.52 -14.12
N LEU A 302 -11.61 0.21 -13.03
CA LEU A 302 -10.95 1.50 -13.06
C LEU A 302 -9.51 1.32 -13.57
N TYR A 303 -9.15 2.06 -14.62
CA TYR A 303 -7.81 1.98 -15.20
C TYR A 303 -6.73 2.46 -14.24
N GLY A 304 -5.46 2.22 -14.58
CA GLY A 304 -4.36 2.83 -13.85
C GLY A 304 -4.07 2.19 -12.48
N LEU A 305 -4.61 1.00 -12.20
CA LEU A 305 -4.33 0.28 -10.96
C LEU A 305 -3.20 -0.76 -11.15
N PRO A 306 -2.39 -1.04 -10.11
CA PRO A 306 -1.38 -2.09 -10.13
C PRO A 306 -1.99 -3.47 -10.40
N ARG A 307 -1.29 -4.33 -11.15
CA ARG A 307 -1.75 -5.66 -11.58
C ARG A 307 -2.43 -6.48 -10.48
N LEU A 308 -1.83 -6.59 -9.30
CA LEU A 308 -2.41 -7.36 -8.19
C LEU A 308 -3.68 -6.71 -7.62
N LEU A 309 -3.71 -5.38 -7.50
CA LEU A 309 -4.93 -4.68 -7.07
C LEU A 309 -6.04 -4.83 -8.11
N THR A 310 -5.74 -4.61 -9.39
CA THR A 310 -6.66 -4.86 -10.50
C THR A 310 -7.20 -6.29 -10.46
N GLY A 311 -6.34 -7.27 -10.17
CA GLY A 311 -6.73 -8.66 -10.13
C GLY A 311 -7.63 -9.01 -8.95
N SER A 312 -7.38 -8.41 -7.78
CA SER A 312 -8.26 -8.56 -6.61
C SER A 312 -9.66 -8.00 -6.87
N ILE A 313 -9.76 -6.82 -7.48
CA ILE A 313 -11.03 -6.20 -7.86
C ILE A 313 -11.71 -7.08 -8.92
N LEU A 314 -10.96 -7.58 -9.91
CA LEU A 314 -11.53 -8.44 -10.94
C LEU A 314 -12.04 -9.78 -10.37
N ALA A 315 -11.34 -10.38 -9.40
CA ALA A 315 -11.82 -11.56 -8.69
C ALA A 315 -13.11 -11.27 -7.89
N HIS A 316 -13.18 -10.11 -7.24
CA HIS A 316 -14.38 -9.62 -6.55
C HIS A 316 -15.57 -9.47 -7.53
N GLU A 317 -15.39 -8.75 -8.64
CA GLU A 317 -16.46 -8.56 -9.64
C GLU A 317 -16.86 -9.86 -10.34
N MET A 318 -15.91 -10.77 -10.57
CA MET A 318 -16.19 -12.09 -11.11
C MET A 318 -17.01 -12.94 -10.13
N MET A 319 -16.85 -12.74 -8.82
CA MET A 319 -17.67 -13.41 -7.83
C MET A 319 -19.12 -12.93 -7.88
N HIS A 320 -19.37 -11.61 -8.00
CA HIS A 320 -20.73 -11.10 -8.27
C HIS A 320 -21.31 -11.71 -9.54
N ALA A 321 -20.53 -11.75 -10.62
CA ALA A 321 -20.97 -12.33 -11.88
C ALA A 321 -21.34 -13.81 -11.72
N TRP A 322 -20.51 -14.59 -11.01
CA TRP A 322 -20.76 -16.00 -10.75
C TRP A 322 -22.02 -16.22 -9.90
N LEU A 323 -22.22 -15.45 -8.83
CA LEU A 323 -23.42 -15.55 -7.98
C LEU A 323 -24.69 -15.31 -8.79
N ARG A 324 -24.70 -14.29 -9.66
CA ARG A 324 -25.84 -13.99 -10.54
C ARG A 324 -26.12 -15.16 -11.47
N LEU A 325 -25.11 -15.63 -12.21
CA LEU A 325 -25.24 -16.74 -13.16
C LEU A 325 -25.66 -18.07 -12.52
N GLN A 326 -25.35 -18.27 -11.25
CA GLN A 326 -25.79 -19.45 -10.49
C GLN A 326 -27.17 -19.29 -9.86
N GLY A 327 -27.87 -18.19 -10.13
CA GLY A 327 -29.23 -17.92 -9.66
C GLY A 327 -29.32 -17.72 -8.14
N TYR A 328 -28.32 -17.07 -7.53
CA TYR A 328 -28.43 -16.67 -6.14
C TYR A 328 -29.56 -15.63 -5.97
N PRO A 329 -30.34 -15.70 -4.88
CA PRO A 329 -31.35 -14.68 -4.61
C PRO A 329 -30.69 -13.34 -4.29
N ASN A 330 -31.47 -12.27 -4.23
CA ASN A 330 -30.98 -11.00 -3.69
C ASN A 330 -30.49 -11.21 -2.25
N LEU A 331 -29.19 -11.07 -2.07
CA LEU A 331 -28.50 -11.17 -0.79
C LEU A 331 -28.47 -9.80 -0.12
N LYS A 332 -28.27 -9.78 1.19
CA LYS A 332 -27.94 -8.53 1.87
C LYS A 332 -26.52 -8.10 1.49
N PRO A 333 -26.20 -6.79 1.47
CA PRO A 333 -24.88 -6.30 1.07
C PRO A 333 -23.74 -6.96 1.86
N GLU A 334 -23.90 -7.16 3.17
CA GLU A 334 -22.84 -7.74 4.02
C GLU A 334 -22.52 -9.20 3.64
N ILE A 335 -23.48 -9.92 3.07
CA ILE A 335 -23.30 -11.30 2.62
C ILE A 335 -22.70 -11.34 1.22
N GLU A 336 -23.25 -10.53 0.30
CA GLU A 336 -22.79 -10.48 -1.09
C GLU A 336 -21.38 -9.90 -1.18
N GLU A 337 -21.15 -8.70 -0.63
CA GLU A 337 -19.84 -8.05 -0.63
C GLU A 337 -18.82 -8.84 0.19
N GLY A 338 -19.26 -9.42 1.31
CA GLY A 338 -18.43 -10.25 2.15
C GLY A 338 -17.84 -11.45 1.42
N ILE A 339 -18.67 -12.26 0.75
CA ILE A 339 -18.18 -13.42 0.00
C ILE A 339 -17.37 -13.01 -1.24
N CYS A 340 -17.71 -11.89 -1.89
CA CYS A 340 -16.92 -11.33 -2.98
C CYS A 340 -15.52 -10.90 -2.51
N GLN A 341 -15.40 -10.29 -1.32
CA GLN A 341 -14.11 -9.96 -0.71
C GLN A 341 -13.30 -11.20 -0.32
N VAL A 342 -13.93 -12.26 0.15
CA VAL A 342 -13.26 -13.55 0.43
C VAL A 342 -12.59 -14.08 -0.85
N LEU A 343 -13.30 -14.09 -1.99
CA LEU A 343 -12.70 -14.55 -3.25
C LEU A 343 -11.54 -13.68 -3.72
N ALA A 344 -11.63 -12.36 -3.54
CA ALA A 344 -10.54 -11.42 -3.84
C ALA A 344 -9.31 -11.69 -2.97
N HIS A 345 -9.50 -11.89 -1.67
CA HIS A 345 -8.46 -12.20 -0.70
C HIS A 345 -7.80 -13.55 -0.97
N MET A 346 -8.60 -14.60 -1.21
CA MET A 346 -8.11 -15.94 -1.56
C MET A 346 -7.24 -15.91 -2.82
N TRP A 347 -7.68 -15.20 -3.87
CA TRP A 347 -6.89 -15.05 -5.10
C TRP A 347 -5.58 -14.30 -4.84
N LEU A 348 -5.61 -13.17 -4.12
CA LEU A 348 -4.41 -12.41 -3.78
C LEU A 348 -3.39 -13.26 -3.01
N LYS A 349 -3.83 -13.97 -1.96
CA LYS A 349 -2.97 -14.85 -1.16
C LYS A 349 -2.40 -15.98 -1.99
N SER A 350 -3.16 -16.53 -2.94
CA SER A 350 -2.65 -17.55 -3.86
C SER A 350 -1.48 -17.03 -4.71
N LYS A 351 -1.47 -15.74 -5.08
CA LYS A 351 -0.36 -15.13 -5.84
C LYS A 351 0.87 -14.86 -4.97
N ILE A 352 0.65 -14.44 -3.72
CA ILE A 352 1.73 -14.13 -2.78
C ILE A 352 2.42 -15.43 -2.32
N ASN A 353 1.66 -16.48 -1.98
CA ASN A 353 2.19 -17.75 -1.49
C ASN A 353 3.01 -18.50 -2.54
N VAL A 354 2.58 -18.48 -3.82
CA VAL A 354 3.36 -19.05 -4.94
C VAL A 354 4.72 -18.35 -5.08
N GLY A 355 4.82 -17.07 -4.72
CA GLY A 355 6.08 -16.33 -4.67
C GLY A 355 7.04 -16.86 -3.59
N PHE A 356 6.50 -17.25 -2.43
CA PHE A 356 7.27 -17.80 -1.30
C PHE A 356 7.80 -19.21 -1.61
N GLU A 357 6.94 -20.09 -2.13
CA GLU A 357 7.33 -21.45 -2.55
C GLU A 357 8.39 -21.43 -3.66
N ALA A 358 8.23 -20.56 -4.66
CA ALA A 358 9.22 -20.41 -5.74
C ALA A 358 10.57 -19.85 -5.25
N ALA A 359 10.57 -18.94 -4.27
CA ALA A 359 11.79 -18.40 -3.67
C ALA A 359 12.54 -19.45 -2.82
N MET A 360 11.81 -20.32 -2.13
CA MET A 360 12.37 -21.46 -1.39
C MET A 360 12.99 -22.50 -2.33
N ILE A 361 12.33 -22.81 -3.45
CA ILE A 361 12.84 -23.74 -4.48
C ILE A 361 14.10 -23.16 -5.17
N ALA A 362 14.13 -21.86 -5.48
CA ALA A 362 15.29 -21.20 -6.09
C ALA A 362 16.53 -21.22 -5.18
N SER A 363 16.35 -21.31 -3.86
CA SER A 363 17.43 -21.37 -2.87
C SER A 363 17.99 -22.78 -2.66
N SER A 364 17.32 -23.81 -3.20
CA SER A 364 17.60 -25.22 -2.88
C SER A 364 17.88 -26.13 -4.09
N SER A 365 17.91 -25.63 -5.33
CA SER A 365 18.25 -26.49 -6.49
C SER A 365 18.91 -25.77 -7.66
N SER A 366 20.15 -26.19 -7.97
CA SER A 366 20.70 -26.20 -9.32
C SER A 366 20.07 -27.35 -10.11
N THR A 367 19.48 -27.06 -11.26
CA THR A 367 18.88 -27.98 -12.25
C THR A 367 17.43 -28.46 -11.98
N GLN A 368 16.45 -27.78 -12.58
CA GLN A 368 15.48 -28.32 -13.57
C GLN A 368 14.44 -27.23 -13.90
N GLN A 369 14.14 -27.03 -15.19
CA GLN A 369 13.15 -26.05 -15.65
C GLN A 369 11.71 -26.56 -15.42
N PRO A 370 10.81 -25.76 -14.81
CA PRO A 370 9.38 -25.98 -14.95
C PRO A 370 8.86 -25.28 -16.21
N LEU A 371 8.23 -26.05 -17.11
CA LEU A 371 7.35 -25.51 -18.13
C LEU A 371 6.03 -25.04 -17.48
N ARG A 372 5.70 -23.75 -17.71
CA ARG A 372 4.37 -23.07 -17.73
C ARG A 372 4.39 -21.78 -16.90
N SER A 373 4.85 -20.71 -17.53
CA SER A 373 4.49 -19.28 -17.37
C SER A 373 4.01 -18.71 -16.02
N ASN A 374 4.47 -19.21 -14.87
CA ASN A 374 4.31 -18.51 -13.59
C ASN A 374 5.48 -17.53 -13.43
N LYS A 375 5.30 -16.31 -13.93
CA LYS A 375 6.29 -15.24 -13.76
C LYS A 375 6.45 -14.96 -12.27
N GLN A 376 7.62 -15.26 -11.72
CA GLN A 376 7.94 -14.99 -10.33
C GLN A 376 7.71 -13.51 -10.01
N LEU A 377 6.93 -13.23 -8.95
CA LEU A 377 6.68 -11.86 -8.50
C LEU A 377 8.00 -11.24 -8.03
N SER A 378 8.20 -9.97 -8.37
CA SER A 378 9.31 -9.21 -7.76
C SER A 378 9.02 -8.98 -6.27
N LYS A 379 10.07 -8.78 -5.44
CA LYS A 379 9.90 -8.45 -4.01
C LYS A 379 9.00 -7.23 -3.79
N ILE A 380 9.04 -6.25 -4.70
CA ILE A 380 8.20 -5.05 -4.63
C ILE A 380 6.74 -5.40 -4.93
N GLU A 381 6.48 -6.19 -5.98
CA GLU A 381 5.12 -6.62 -6.34
C GLU A 381 4.52 -7.50 -5.23
N GLN A 382 5.32 -8.38 -4.63
CA GLN A 382 4.92 -9.20 -3.48
C GLN A 382 4.49 -8.33 -2.30
N LYS A 383 5.32 -7.35 -1.91
CA LYS A 383 5.01 -6.44 -0.80
C LYS A 383 3.80 -5.56 -1.08
N LEU A 384 3.54 -5.19 -2.34
CA LEU A 384 2.29 -4.55 -2.73
C LEU A 384 1.10 -5.50 -2.58
N GLY A 385 1.24 -6.77 -2.97
CA GLY A 385 0.22 -7.79 -2.74
C GLY A 385 -0.13 -7.93 -1.26
N GLU A 386 0.86 -8.04 -0.38
CA GLU A 386 0.68 -8.08 1.07
C GLU A 386 -0.04 -6.83 1.60
N CYS A 387 0.29 -5.64 1.07
CA CYS A 387 -0.40 -4.40 1.38
C CYS A 387 -1.89 -4.48 1.02
N PHE A 388 -2.24 -5.03 -0.15
CA PHE A 388 -3.63 -5.13 -0.61
C PHE A 388 -4.42 -6.19 0.16
N VAL A 389 -3.78 -7.31 0.52
CA VAL A 389 -4.37 -8.29 1.46
C VAL A 389 -4.71 -7.59 2.78
N ARG A 390 -3.77 -6.82 3.32
CA ARG A 390 -3.98 -6.12 4.59
C ARG A 390 -5.08 -5.06 4.52
N GLN A 391 -5.25 -4.40 3.37
CA GLN A 391 -6.35 -3.46 3.14
C GLN A 391 -7.72 -4.15 3.21
N ILE A 392 -7.88 -5.35 2.63
CA ILE A 392 -9.13 -6.12 2.74
C ILE A 392 -9.39 -6.51 4.21
N GLU A 393 -8.37 -7.01 4.91
CA GLU A 393 -8.50 -7.47 6.29
C GLU A 393 -8.83 -6.37 7.30
N LEU A 394 -8.32 -5.16 7.04
CA LEU A 394 -8.50 -3.98 7.90
C LEU A 394 -9.64 -3.06 7.45
N ASP A 395 -10.37 -3.42 6.39
CA ASP A 395 -11.53 -2.66 5.95
C ASP A 395 -12.54 -2.55 7.11
N ASN A 396 -12.91 -1.32 7.43
CA ASN A 396 -13.78 -0.97 8.56
C ASN A 396 -15.23 -0.68 8.12
N SER A 397 -15.57 -0.89 6.86
CA SER A 397 -16.94 -0.83 6.37
C SER A 397 -17.77 -2.03 6.83
N GLU A 398 -19.06 -1.81 7.03
CA GLU A 398 -20.00 -2.84 7.46
C GLU A 398 -20.20 -3.91 6.37
N ALA A 399 -20.44 -3.50 5.12
CA ALA A 399 -20.70 -4.44 4.05
C ALA A 399 -19.44 -5.20 3.58
N TYR A 400 -18.34 -4.50 3.33
CA TYR A 400 -17.12 -5.14 2.80
C TYR A 400 -16.24 -5.69 3.90
N GLY A 401 -15.96 -4.89 4.94
CA GLY A 401 -15.05 -5.25 6.02
C GLY A 401 -15.62 -6.29 7.00
N ASP A 402 -16.75 -5.98 7.63
CA ASP A 402 -17.41 -6.94 8.55
C ASP A 402 -17.93 -8.15 7.79
N GLY A 403 -18.52 -7.94 6.61
CA GLY A 403 -18.92 -9.02 5.70
C GLY A 403 -17.76 -9.96 5.34
N PHE A 404 -16.58 -9.42 5.01
CA PHE A 404 -15.38 -10.22 4.76
C PHE A 404 -14.99 -11.03 5.99
N ARG A 405 -14.92 -10.41 7.18
CA ARG A 405 -14.51 -11.11 8.42
C ARG A 405 -15.41 -12.31 8.73
N VAL A 406 -16.72 -12.14 8.60
CA VAL A 406 -17.69 -13.23 8.83
C VAL A 406 -17.59 -14.28 7.70
N GLY A 407 -17.48 -13.85 6.45
CA GLY A 407 -17.34 -14.73 5.30
C GLY A 407 -16.07 -15.57 5.33
N GLU A 408 -14.93 -14.97 5.67
CA GLU A 408 -13.63 -15.64 5.78
C GLU A 408 -13.65 -16.65 6.93
N GLN A 409 -14.30 -16.33 8.06
CA GLN A 409 -14.51 -17.27 9.14
C GLN A 409 -15.33 -18.48 8.68
N ALA A 410 -16.45 -18.24 7.98
CA ALA A 410 -17.29 -19.30 7.43
C ALA A 410 -16.54 -20.18 6.43
N VAL A 411 -15.82 -19.59 5.48
CA VAL A 411 -15.04 -20.32 4.47
C VAL A 411 -13.88 -21.08 5.10
N SER A 412 -13.22 -20.53 6.11
CA SER A 412 -12.15 -21.22 6.85
C SER A 412 -12.66 -22.42 7.63
N GLN A 413 -13.86 -22.32 8.21
CA GLN A 413 -14.45 -23.38 9.04
C GLN A 413 -15.13 -24.48 8.21
N TYR A 414 -15.85 -24.10 7.17
CA TYR A 414 -16.73 -25.01 6.42
C TYR A 414 -16.26 -25.28 4.99
N GLY A 415 -15.31 -24.50 4.47
CA GLY A 415 -14.92 -24.53 3.06
C GLY A 415 -15.80 -23.63 2.19
N LEU A 416 -15.24 -23.21 1.05
CA LEU A 416 -15.90 -22.26 0.15
C LEU A 416 -17.21 -22.82 -0.42
N LYS A 417 -17.19 -24.05 -0.94
CA LYS A 417 -18.34 -24.67 -1.60
C LYS A 417 -19.53 -24.83 -0.65
N GLU A 418 -19.26 -25.21 0.59
CA GLU A 418 -20.30 -25.51 1.58
C GLU A 418 -20.90 -24.21 2.12
N THR A 419 -20.04 -23.19 2.30
CA THR A 419 -20.46 -21.82 2.62
C THR A 419 -21.38 -21.25 1.54
N LEU A 420 -21.00 -21.38 0.26
CA LEU A 420 -21.79 -20.93 -0.87
C LEU A 420 -23.14 -21.67 -0.96
N HIS A 421 -23.13 -23.00 -0.81
CA HIS A 421 -24.36 -23.78 -0.74
C HIS A 421 -25.27 -23.30 0.38
N HIS A 422 -24.73 -23.02 1.57
CA HIS A 422 -25.51 -22.48 2.69
C HIS A 422 -26.12 -21.11 2.33
N ILE A 423 -25.30 -20.15 1.86
CA ILE A 423 -25.76 -18.81 1.45
C ILE A 423 -26.90 -18.90 0.44
N LYS A 424 -26.81 -19.81 -0.54
CA LYS A 424 -27.86 -19.99 -1.56
C LYS A 424 -29.22 -20.35 -0.96
N HIS A 425 -29.24 -21.13 0.12
CA HIS A 425 -30.46 -21.64 0.75
C HIS A 425 -30.99 -20.72 1.86
N THR A 426 -30.09 -20.15 2.67
CA THR A 426 -30.46 -19.41 3.89
C THR A 426 -30.31 -17.89 3.76
N ARG A 427 -29.56 -17.43 2.75
CA ARG A 427 -29.19 -16.02 2.52
C ARG A 427 -28.37 -15.41 3.64
N THR A 428 -27.69 -16.23 4.44
CA THR A 428 -26.78 -15.82 5.52
C THR A 428 -25.48 -16.61 5.43
N PHE A 429 -24.44 -16.19 6.14
CA PHE A 429 -23.28 -17.06 6.37
C PHE A 429 -23.64 -18.18 7.36
N PRO A 430 -23.01 -19.37 7.24
CA PRO A 430 -23.08 -20.39 8.27
C PRO A 430 -22.30 -19.95 9.52
N PHE A 431 -22.84 -20.22 10.70
CA PHE A 431 -22.22 -19.97 12.01
C PHE A 431 -21.83 -21.28 12.68
#